data_AF-A0AAU8BFM3-F1
#
_entry.id   AF-A0AAU8BFM3-F1
#
_cell.length_a   1.000
_cell.length_b   1.000
_cell.length_c   1.000
_cell.angle_alpha   90.00
_cell.angle_beta   90.00
_cell.angle_gamma   90.00
#
_symmetry.space_group_name_H-M   'P 1'
#
loop_
_entity.id
_entity.type
_entity.pdbx_description
1 polymer ?
#
loop_
_entity_poly.entity_id
_entity_poly.type
_entity_poly.pdbx_seq_one_letter_code
_entity_poly.pdbx_strand_id
1 'polypeptide(L)' 'MMTKLYVNAVTLLNEFKRDERGVTAIEYGLIGVAMAVALTAIFATGTDGKDFISQLTATFTSIGAELEGASE' A
#
# COMPACT_ATOMS: atom_id res chain seq x y z
N MET A 1 -31.28 -14.28 -32.03
CA MET A 1 -31.08 -13.03 -31.25
C MET A 1 -30.39 -13.32 -29.91
N MET A 2 -30.87 -14.31 -29.14
CA MET A 2 -30.27 -14.72 -27.84
C MET A 2 -28.82 -15.21 -27.90
N THR A 3 -28.44 -15.99 -28.93
CA THR A 3 -27.06 -16.45 -29.11
C THR A 3 -26.08 -15.32 -29.39
N LYS A 4 -26.48 -14.28 -30.13
CA LYS A 4 -25.68 -13.06 -30.31
C LYS A 4 -25.44 -12.34 -28.99
N LEU A 5 -26.48 -12.24 -28.15
CA LEU A 5 -26.37 -11.65 -26.81
C LEU A 5 -25.38 -12.42 -25.93
N TYR A 6 -25.50 -13.76 -25.92
CA TYR A 6 -24.61 -14.64 -25.16
C TYR A 6 -23.15 -14.52 -25.62
N VAL A 7 -22.91 -14.56 -26.93
CA VAL A 7 -21.56 -14.41 -27.50
C VAL A 7 -20.98 -13.04 -27.15
N ASN A 8 -21.74 -11.95 -27.32
CA ASN A 8 -21.27 -10.61 -27.00
C ASN A 8 -20.94 -10.44 -25.50
N ALA A 9 -21.76 -11.00 -24.61
CA ALA A 9 -21.52 -10.95 -23.17
C ALA A 9 -20.25 -11.70 -22.78
N VAL A 10 -20.04 -12.91 -23.34
CA VAL A 10 -18.83 -13.70 -23.08
C VAL A 10 -17.59 -13.02 -23.68
N THR A 11 -17.70 -12.41 -24.86
CA THR A 11 -16.60 -11.65 -25.48
C THR A 11 -16.22 -10.45 -24.63
N LEU A 12 -17.19 -9.67 -24.15
CA LEU A 12 -16.93 -8.51 -23.27
C LEU A 12 -16.23 -8.91 -21.97
N LEU A 13 -16.65 -10.01 -21.34
CA LEU A 13 -16.00 -10.53 -20.14
C LEU A 13 -14.57 -11.03 -20.41
N ASN A 14 -14.35 -11.66 -21.56
CA ASN A 14 -13.02 -12.10 -21.97
C ASN A 14 -12.10 -10.93 -22.30
N GLU A 15 -12.61 -9.90 -22.98
CA GLU A 15 -11.88 -8.67 -23.28
C GLU A 15 -11.54 -7.93 -22.00
N PHE A 16 -12.50 -7.77 -21.09
CA PHE A 16 -12.28 -7.17 -19.78
C PHE A 16 -11.24 -7.92 -18.95
N LYS A 17 -11.31 -9.26 -18.91
CA LYS A 17 -10.31 -10.08 -18.19
C LYS A 17 -8.92 -9.97 -18.79
N ARG A 18 -8.83 -9.76 -20.10
CA ARG A 18 -7.58 -9.62 -20.86
C ARG A 18 -7.16 -8.17 -21.02
N ASP A 19 -7.87 -7.23 -20.42
CA ASP A 19 -7.56 -5.81 -20.52
C ASP A 19 -6.39 -5.50 -19.58
N GLU A 20 -5.20 -5.48 -20.16
CA GLU A 20 -3.95 -5.09 -19.48
C GLU A 20 -3.62 -3.60 -19.71
N ARG A 21 -4.61 -2.79 -20.12
CA ARG A 21 -4.39 -1.35 -20.26
C ARG A 21 -3.99 -0.78 -18.90
N GLY A 22 -2.77 -0.27 -18.85
CA GLY A 22 -2.28 0.44 -17.68
C GLY A 22 -3.23 1.60 -17.34
N VAL A 23 -3.51 1.76 -16.06
CA VAL A 23 -4.23 2.93 -15.52
C VAL A 23 -3.45 4.20 -15.91
N THR A 24 -4.11 5.34 -16.09
CA THR A 24 -3.43 6.59 -16.44
C THR A 24 -2.60 7.11 -15.27
N ALA A 25 -1.67 8.03 -15.58
CA ALA A 25 -0.83 8.67 -14.58
C ALA A 25 -1.62 9.38 -13.45
N ILE A 26 -2.84 9.87 -13.74
CA ILE A 26 -3.68 10.54 -12.74
C ILE A 26 -4.28 9.53 -11.75
N GLU A 27 -4.68 8.34 -12.22
CA GLU A 27 -5.21 7.29 -11.35
C GLU A 27 -4.10 6.67 -10.50
N TYR A 28 -2.90 6.48 -11.05
CA TYR A 28 -1.74 6.09 -10.23
C TYR A 28 -1.41 7.13 -9.16
N GLY A 29 -1.57 8.42 -9.45
CA GLY A 29 -1.45 9.49 -8.46
C GLY A 29 -2.42 9.32 -7.29
N LEU A 30 -3.70 9.03 -7.59
CA LEU A 30 -4.71 8.78 -6.56
C LEU A 30 -4.43 7.51 -5.74
N ILE A 31 -3.98 6.42 -6.39
CA ILE A 31 -3.56 5.20 -5.71
C ILE A 31 -2.40 5.50 -4.74
N GLY A 32 -1.43 6.32 -5.14
CA GLY A 32 -0.34 6.75 -4.26
C GLY A 32 -0.82 7.46 -3.00
N VAL A 33 -1.80 8.36 -3.13
CA VAL A 33 -2.42 9.03 -1.97
C VAL A 33 -3.15 8.02 -1.08
N ALA A 34 -3.93 7.10 -1.66
CA ALA A 34 -4.62 6.07 -0.91
C ALA A 34 -3.65 5.16 -0.14
N MET A 35 -2.54 4.78 -0.77
CA MET A 35 -1.48 3.99 -0.14
C MET A 35 -0.80 4.76 1.00
N ALA A 36 -0.51 6.05 0.83
CA ALA A 36 0.08 6.87 1.89
C ALA A 36 -0.83 6.93 3.13
N VAL A 37 -2.14 7.13 2.93
CA VAL A 37 -3.13 7.11 4.02
C VAL A 37 -3.19 5.74 4.69
N ALA A 38 -3.24 4.65 3.92
CA ALA A 38 -3.29 3.29 4.46
C ALA A 38 -2.03 2.93 5.27
N LEU A 39 -0.84 3.28 4.77
CA LEU A 39 0.43 3.04 5.48
C LEU A 39 0.51 3.85 6.77
N THR A 40 0.10 5.12 6.72
CA THR A 40 0.01 5.96 7.93
C THR A 40 -0.97 5.34 8.93
N ALA A 41 -2.11 4.85 8.45
CA ALA A 41 -3.11 4.20 9.28
C ALA A 41 -2.63 2.91 9.95
N ILE A 42 -1.70 2.16 9.33
CA ILE A 42 -1.16 0.91 9.89
C ILE A 42 0.04 1.18 10.80
N PHE A 43 0.93 2.08 10.39
CA PHE A 43 2.24 2.24 11.02
C PHE A 43 2.34 3.44 11.98
N ALA A 44 1.45 4.43 11.86
CA ALA A 44 1.56 5.71 12.55
C ALA A 44 0.31 6.09 13.38
N THR A 45 -0.64 5.16 13.63
CA THR A 45 -1.87 5.40 14.41
C THR A 45 -1.82 4.80 15.82
N GLY A 46 -0.68 4.89 16.49
CA GLY A 46 -0.59 4.52 17.91
C GLY A 46 -1.13 5.63 18.81
N THR A 47 -1.86 5.27 19.86
CA THR A 47 -2.13 6.18 20.98
C THR A 47 -0.88 6.39 21.82
N ASP A 48 -0.73 7.59 22.39
CA ASP A 48 0.33 7.95 23.33
C ASP A 48 1.77 7.74 22.82
N GLY A 49 2.01 7.97 21.53
CA GLY A 49 3.34 7.89 20.92
C GLY A 49 3.88 6.46 20.80
N LYS A 50 3.04 5.45 21.01
CA LYS A 50 3.37 4.03 20.85
C LYS A 50 3.09 3.50 19.44
N ASP A 51 3.11 4.35 18.43
CA ASP A 51 3.02 3.86 17.06
C ASP A 51 4.25 3.01 16.70
N PHE A 52 4.09 2.17 15.68
CA PHE A 52 5.10 1.19 15.31
C PHE A 52 6.43 1.87 14.93
N ILE A 53 6.37 2.99 14.21
CA ILE A 53 7.55 3.73 13.76
C ILE A 53 8.31 4.36 14.94
N SER A 54 7.59 4.95 15.89
CA SER A 54 8.12 5.55 17.12
C SER A 54 8.81 4.50 17.97
N GLN A 55 8.18 3.34 18.18
CA GLN A 55 8.78 2.23 18.93
C GLN A 55 10.03 1.69 18.23
N LEU A 56 9.97 1.47 16.92
CA LEU A 56 11.12 1.00 16.14
C LEU A 56 12.29 1.98 16.24
N THR A 57 12.00 3.28 16.11
CA THR A 57 13.00 4.35 16.26
C THR A 57 13.61 4.35 17.65
N ALA A 58 12.78 4.26 18.71
CA ALA A 58 13.25 4.24 20.09
C ALA A 58 14.18 3.03 20.36
N THR A 59 13.82 1.84 19.86
CA THR A 59 14.66 0.65 19.98
C THR A 59 16.03 0.84 19.30
N PHE A 60 16.07 1.33 18.07
CA PHE A 60 17.34 1.55 17.38
C PHE A 60 18.20 2.62 18.04
N THR A 61 17.58 3.70 18.55
CA THR A 61 18.30 4.71 19.35
C THR A 61 18.90 4.10 20.62
N SER A 62 18.16 3.23 21.32
CA SER A 62 18.66 2.56 22.52
C SER A 62 19.86 1.66 22.21
N ILE A 63 19.79 0.89 21.12
CA ILE A 63 20.90 0.05 20.68
C ILE A 63 22.13 0.90 20.36
N GLY A 64 21.95 2.02 19.66
CA GLY A 64 23.04 2.96 19.37
C GLY A 64 23.73 3.47 20.63
N ALA A 65 22.94 3.89 21.63
CA ALA A 65 23.47 4.37 22.90
C ALA A 65 24.23 3.29 23.68
N GLU A 66 23.74 2.04 23.69
CA GLU A 66 24.46 0.92 24.31
C GLU A 66 25.79 0.61 23.61
N LEU A 67 25.84 0.72 22.28
CA LEU A 67 27.07 0.52 21.51
C LEU A 67 28.10 1.62 21.77
N GLU A 68 27.67 2.88 21.86
CA GLU A 68 28.55 3.99 22.20
C GLU A 68 29.10 3.84 23.62
N GLY A 69 28.24 3.54 24.60
CA GLY A 69 28.67 3.32 25.99
C GLY A 69 29.54 2.06 26.20
N ALA A 70 29.40 1.04 25.35
CA ALA A 70 30.26 -0.14 25.36
C ALA A 70 31.64 0.09 24.69
N SER A 71 31.81 1.21 23.98
CA SER A 71 33.07 1.59 23.35
C SER A 71 33.98 2.45 24.25
N GLU A 72 33.49 2.87 25.42
CA GLU A 72 34.26 3.45 26.54
C GLU A 72 34.70 2.39 27.56
#